data_AF-A0A1B7MHS9-F1
#
_entry.id   AF-A0A1B7MHS9-F1
#
_cell.length_a   1.000
_cell.length_b   1.000
_cell.length_c   1.000
_cell.angle_alpha   90.00
_cell.angle_beta   90.00
_cell.angle_gamma   90.00
#
_symmetry.space_group_name_H-M   'P 1'
#
loop_
_entity.id
_entity.type
_entity.pdbx_description
1 polymer ?
#
loop_
_entity_poly.entity_id
_entity_poly.type
_entity_poly.pdbx_seq_one_letter_code
_entity_poly.pdbx_strand_id
1 'polypeptide(L)' 'MRIIEAAGHSCIFLPKYYCELNFIEFFWGAVKRYLCENCDYTFETLKTDLPKAMAAVRFSTIRLW' A
#
# COMPACT_ATOMS: atom_id res chain seq x y z
N MET A 1 -11.98 15.46 -10.79
CA MET A 1 -13.30 14.80 -10.67
C MET A 1 -13.79 14.27 -12.03
N ARG A 2 -14.03 15.16 -13.02
CA ARG A 2 -14.59 14.80 -14.34
C ARG A 2 -13.98 13.58 -15.04
N ILE A 3 -12.66 13.39 -15.03
CA ILE A 3 -12.02 12.22 -15.68
C ILE A 3 -12.34 10.90 -14.94
N ILE A 4 -12.31 10.92 -13.60
CA ILE A 4 -12.50 9.73 -12.77
C ILE A 4 -13.96 9.29 -12.81
N GLU A 5 -14.88 10.26 -12.75
CA GLU A 5 -16.33 10.01 -12.85
C GLU A 5 -16.72 9.58 -14.27
N ALA A 6 -16.13 10.18 -15.32
CA ALA A 6 -16.38 9.77 -16.71
C ALA A 6 -15.89 8.34 -17.01
N ALA A 7 -14.87 7.87 -16.29
CA ALA A 7 -14.42 6.49 -16.32
C ALA A 7 -15.28 5.53 -15.45
N GLY A 8 -16.32 6.05 -14.78
CA GLY A 8 -17.22 5.25 -13.94
C GLY A 8 -16.68 4.90 -12.56
N HIS A 9 -15.59 5.54 -12.11
CA HIS A 9 -15.02 5.30 -10.78
C HIS A 9 -15.63 6.24 -9.74
N SER A 10 -15.82 5.71 -8.52
CA SER A 10 -16.21 6.51 -7.36
C SER A 10 -14.99 6.93 -6.54
N CYS A 11 -14.94 8.21 -6.15
CA CYS A 11 -13.89 8.72 -5.26
C CYS A 11 -14.33 8.60 -3.79
N ILE A 12 -13.50 7.95 -2.97
CA ILE A 12 -13.65 7.94 -1.51
C ILE A 12 -12.87 9.13 -0.95
N PHE A 13 -13.55 10.03 -0.25
CA PHE A 13 -12.91 11.16 0.42
C PHE A 13 -12.66 10.82 1.88
N LEU A 14 -11.38 10.80 2.27
CA LEU A 14 -10.95 10.58 3.65
C LEU A 14 -10.68 11.91 4.35
N PRO A 15 -10.94 12.02 5.67
CA PRO A 15 -10.60 13.20 6.45
C PRO A 15 -9.11 13.56 6.37
N LYS A 16 -8.82 14.86 6.26
CA LYS A 16 -7.44 15.35 6.23
C LYS A 16 -6.77 15.12 7.59
N TYR A 17 -5.54 14.60 7.58
CA TYR A 17 -4.72 14.29 8.77
C TYR A 17 -5.11 13.03 9.56
N TYR A 18 -5.96 12.16 9.02
CA TYR A 18 -6.34 10.87 9.62
C TYR A 18 -5.84 9.73 8.73
N CYS A 19 -4.52 9.53 8.67
CA CYS A 19 -3.89 8.54 7.79
C CYS A 19 -4.24 7.09 8.19
N GLU A 20 -4.59 6.85 9.45
CA GLU A 20 -5.05 5.59 10.00
C GLU A 20 -6.38 5.11 9.37
N LEU A 21 -7.15 6.02 8.77
CA LEU A 21 -8.38 5.68 8.03
C LEU A 21 -8.10 5.25 6.59
N ASN A 22 -6.88 5.46 6.08
CA ASN A 22 -6.51 5.12 4.72
C ASN A 22 -5.96 3.69 4.66
N PHE A 23 -6.72 2.77 4.05
CA PHE A 23 -6.38 1.36 3.92
C PHE A 23 -4.99 1.12 3.30
N ILE A 24 -4.53 2.04 2.44
CA ILE A 24 -3.22 1.93 1.77
C ILE A 24 -2.05 2.03 2.77
N GLU A 25 -2.23 2.71 3.90
CA GLU A 25 -1.18 2.86 4.92
C GLU A 25 -0.88 1.51 5.59
N PHE A 26 -1.89 0.68 5.86
CA PHE A 26 -1.70 -0.68 6.39
C PHE A 26 -0.97 -1.58 5.40
N PHE A 27 -1.32 -1.48 4.11
CA PHE A 27 -0.64 -2.21 3.04
C PHE A 27 0.85 -1.83 3.00
N TRP A 28 1.16 -0.53 2.92
CA TRP A 28 2.54 -0.07 2.86
C TRP A 28 3.32 -0.33 4.14
N GLY A 29 2.67 -0.30 5.31
CA GLY A 29 3.28 -0.72 6.57
C GLY A 29 3.76 -2.17 6.54
N ALA A 30 2.92 -3.08 6.03
CA ALA A 30 3.29 -4.49 5.86
C ALA A 30 4.42 -4.70 4.83
N VAL A 31 4.34 -4.01 3.68
CA VAL A 31 5.40 -4.06 2.65
C VAL A 31 6.73 -3.56 3.22
N LYS A 32 6.73 -2.41 3.91
CA LYS A 32 7.95 -1.85 4.51
C LYS A 32 8.55 -2.78 5.55
N ARG A 33 7.73 -3.44 6.37
CA ARG A 33 8.21 -4.43 7.34
C ARG A 33 8.91 -5.60 6.65
N TYR A 34 8.27 -6.19 5.63
CA TYR A 34 8.87 -7.28 4.85
C TYR A 34 10.21 -6.85 4.24
N LEU A 35 10.25 -5.67 3.61
CA LEU A 35 11.47 -5.15 3.00
C LEU A 35 12.56 -4.96 4.04
N CYS A 36 12.25 -4.41 5.22
CA CYS A 36 13.21 -4.23 6.30
C CYS A 36 13.81 -5.56 6.78
N GLU A 37 13.00 -6.61 6.88
CA GLU A 37 13.43 -7.96 7.31
C GLU A 37 14.32 -8.68 6.26
N ASN A 38 14.23 -8.28 4.99
CA ASN A 38 14.94 -8.91 3.86
C ASN A 38 15.96 -7.95 3.20
N CYS A 39 16.21 -6.78 3.79
CA CYS A 39 17.00 -5.71 3.18
C CYS A 39 18.51 -6.00 3.23
N ASP A 40 19.20 -5.81 2.11
CA ASP A 40 20.67 -5.72 2.06
C ASP A 40 21.17 -4.26 1.86
N TYR A 41 20.26 -3.29 1.98
CA TYR A 41 20.47 -1.85 1.79
C TYR A 41 20.93 -1.44 0.38
N THR A 42 20.74 -2.27 -0.64
CA THR A 42 20.99 -1.92 -2.03
C THR A 42 19.71 -1.60 -2.78
N PHE A 43 19.81 -0.72 -3.77
CA PHE A 43 18.66 -0.35 -4.61
C PHE A 43 18.20 -1.49 -5.52
N GLU A 44 19.13 -2.34 -5.98
CA GLU A 44 18.80 -3.45 -6.87
C GLU A 44 18.03 -4.56 -6.15
N THR A 45 18.40 -4.87 -4.91
CA THR A 45 17.64 -5.81 -4.08
C THR A 45 16.29 -5.23 -3.70
N LEU A 46 16.20 -3.93 -3.39
CA LEU A 46 14.91 -3.26 -3.18
C LEU A 46 13.97 -3.43 -4.39
N LYS A 47 14.46 -3.20 -5.61
CA LYS A 47 13.65 -3.41 -6.84
C LYS A 47 13.18 -4.86 -6.97
N THR A 48 14.05 -5.80 -6.66
CA THR A 48 13.79 -7.24 -6.80
C THR A 48 12.80 -7.74 -5.74
N ASP A 49 12.86 -7.19 -4.54
CA ASP A 49 12.07 -7.64 -3.39
C ASP A 49 10.77 -6.88 -3.22
N LEU A 50 10.63 -5.68 -3.78
CA LEU A 50 9.38 -4.91 -3.74
C LEU A 50 8.18 -5.71 -4.28
N PRO A 51 8.23 -6.37 -5.46
CA PRO A 51 7.13 -7.20 -5.93
C PRO A 51 6.82 -8.37 -4.98
N LYS A 52 7.85 -8.99 -4.39
CA LYS A 52 7.67 -10.11 -3.43
C LYS A 52 6.99 -9.64 -2.16
N ALA A 53 7.43 -8.48 -1.64
CA ALA A 53 6.85 -7.84 -0.46
C ALA A 53 5.38 -7.49 -0.67
N MET A 54 5.04 -6.92 -1.84
CA MET A 54 3.66 -6.61 -2.21
C MET A 54 2.80 -7.88 -2.32
N ALA A 55 3.32 -8.95 -2.91
CA ALA A 55 2.63 -10.24 -3.02
C ALA A 55 2.44 -10.94 -1.66
N ALA A 56 3.31 -10.67 -0.68
CA ALA A 56 3.22 -11.25 0.66
C ALA A 56 2.14 -10.62 1.54
N VAL A 57 1.60 -9.45 1.17
CA VAL A 57 0.54 -8.79 1.96
C VAL A 57 -0.78 -9.53 1.81
N ARG A 58 -1.31 -10.03 2.93
CA ARG A 58 -2.62 -10.70 2.97
C ARG A 58 -3.74 -9.66 2.79
N PHE A 59 -4.79 -10.03 2.07
CA PHE A 59 -5.99 -9.19 1.93
C PHE A 59 -6.62 -8.81 3.28
N SER A 60 -6.54 -9.67 4.29
CA SER A 60 -7.00 -9.40 5.64
C SER A 60 -6.30 -8.21 6.29
N THR A 61 -5.05 -7.91 5.91
CA THR A 61 -4.29 -6.76 6.41
C THR A 61 -4.84 -5.44 5.87
N ILE A 62 -5.43 -5.46 4.67
CA ILE A 62 -5.99 -4.29 4.00
C ILE A 62 -7.44 -4.02 4.48
N ARG A 63 -8.17 -5.09 4.82
CA ARG A 63 -9.58 -5.07 5.23
C ARG A 63 -9.74 -5.14 6.75
N LEU A 64 -8.93 -4.41 7.51
CA LEU A 64 -8.96 -4.48 8.97
C LEU A 64 -10.21 -3.83 9.61
N TRP A 65 -11.17 -3.38 8.78
CA TRP A 65 -12.46 -2.79 9.15
C TRP A 65 -13.53 -3.24 8.16
#